data_AF-A0A7W7FHF9-F1
#
_entry.id   AF-A0A7W7FHF9-F1
#
_cell.length_a   1.000
_cell.length_b   1.000
_cell.length_c   1.000
_cell.angle_alpha   90.00
_cell.angle_beta   90.00
_cell.angle_gamma   90.00
#
_symmetry.space_group_name_H-M   'P 1'
#
loop_
_entity.id
_entity.type
_entity.pdbx_description
1 polymer ?
#
loop_
_entity_poly.entity_id
_entity_poly.type
_entity_poly.pdbx_seq_one_letter_code
_entity_poly.pdbx_strand_id
1 'polypeptide(L)'
;MGDGVEIPLDSMQALSDALHVIIGEFEAAGGRTTELIEAIGEPQGDSRLARAAEDFESEWDDKRETQRRNLEEMKKRLDDARDGWRDADLELAASLEASE
;
A
#
# COMPACT_ATOMS: atom_id res chain seq x y z
N MET A 1 11.26 17.14 -27.66
CA MET A 1 10.10 16.62 -26.92
C MET A 1 10.59 15.37 -26.23
N GLY A 2 10.63 15.37 -24.90
CA GLY A 2 11.21 14.25 -24.14
C GLY A 2 10.43 12.98 -24.45
N ASP A 3 11.12 11.85 -24.42
CA ASP A 3 10.52 10.51 -24.49
C ASP A 3 9.70 10.30 -23.20
N GLY A 4 8.49 10.87 -23.20
CA GLY A 4 7.56 10.85 -22.08
C GLY A 4 6.65 9.64 -22.20
N VAL A 5 6.38 8.99 -21.07
CA VAL A 5 5.38 7.91 -21.01
C VAL A 5 4.00 8.56 -20.85
N GLU A 6 3.11 8.29 -21.80
CA GLU A 6 1.70 8.65 -21.67
C GLU A 6 0.99 7.66 -20.74
N ILE A 7 0.39 8.18 -19.67
CA ILE A 7 -0.32 7.38 -18.67
C ILE A 7 -1.80 7.80 -18.67
N PRO A 8 -2.73 6.91 -19.06
CA PRO A 8 -4.16 7.20 -18.99
C PRO A 8 -4.64 7.38 -17.54
N LEU A 9 -5.57 8.31 -17.30
CA LEU A 9 -6.16 8.55 -15.98
C LEU A 9 -6.87 7.31 -15.41
N ASP A 10 -7.46 6.49 -16.29
CA ASP A 10 -8.10 5.23 -15.89
C ASP A 10 -7.06 4.20 -15.40
N SER A 11 -5.87 4.17 -16.01
CA SER A 11 -4.77 3.33 -15.54
C SER A 11 -4.28 3.78 -14.16
N MET A 12 -4.27 5.10 -13.89
CA MET A 12 -3.96 5.63 -12.56
C MET A 12 -5.00 5.21 -11.53
N GLN A 13 -6.30 5.24 -11.87
CA GLN A 13 -7.37 4.75 -11.01
C GLN A 13 -7.19 3.25 -10.71
N ALA A 14 -6.98 2.43 -11.74
CA ALA A 14 -6.81 0.99 -11.57
C ALA A 14 -5.62 0.64 -10.67
N LEU A 15 -4.50 1.36 -10.80
CA LEU A 15 -3.36 1.19 -9.92
C LEU A 15 -3.67 1.65 -8.48
N SER A 16 -4.40 2.75 -8.31
CA SER A 16 -4.84 3.23 -7.00
C SER A 16 -5.71 2.21 -6.27
N ASP A 17 -6.63 1.56 -6.99
CA ASP A 17 -7.49 0.50 -6.45
C ASP A 17 -6.68 -0.74 -6.07
N ALA A 18 -5.72 -1.15 -6.92
CA ALA A 18 -4.83 -2.26 -6.61
C ALA A 18 -3.98 -1.98 -5.36
N LEU A 19 -3.43 -0.77 -5.24
CA LEU A 19 -2.67 -0.36 -4.05
C LEU A 19 -3.54 -0.38 -2.80
N HIS A 20 -4.80 0.06 -2.89
CA HIS A 20 -5.73 0.01 -1.78
C HIS A 20 -5.95 -1.43 -1.27
N VAL A 21 -6.15 -2.39 -2.18
CA VAL A 21 -6.31 -3.80 -1.82
C VAL A 21 -5.05 -4.33 -1.14
N ILE A 22 -3.88 -4.10 -1.74
CA ILE A 22 -2.60 -4.59 -1.20
C ILE A 22 -2.34 -4.01 0.20
N ILE A 23 -2.55 -2.70 0.40
CA ILE A 23 -2.40 -2.07 1.72
C ILE A 23 -3.30 -2.76 2.76
N GLY A 24 -4.56 -3.03 2.41
CA GLY A 24 -5.48 -3.76 3.28
C GLY A 24 -5.02 -5.19 3.63
N GLU A 25 -4.38 -5.90 2.69
CA GLU A 25 -3.79 -7.22 2.95
C GLU A 25 -2.63 -7.14 3.95
N PHE A 26 -1.77 -6.11 3.85
CA PHE A 26 -0.70 -5.89 4.82
C PHE A 26 -1.23 -5.63 6.24
N GLU A 27 -2.31 -4.85 6.37
CA GLU A 27 -2.95 -4.58 7.67
C GLU A 27 -3.56 -5.84 8.31
N ALA A 28 -4.17 -6.70 7.49
CA ALA A 28 -4.77 -7.94 7.97
C ALA A 28 -3.71 -9.00 8.39
N ALA A 29 -2.49 -8.92 7.86
CA ALA A 29 -1.48 -9.96 8.05
C ALA A 29 -0.89 -10.02 9.47
N GLY A 30 -0.95 -8.94 10.25
CA GLY A 30 -0.35 -8.87 11.60
C GLY A 30 -1.04 -9.75 12.66
N GLY A 31 -2.31 -10.12 12.47
CA GLY A 31 -3.08 -10.85 13.50
C GLY A 31 -2.73 -12.33 13.68
N ARG A 32 -1.96 -12.94 12.77
CA ARG A 32 -1.74 -14.40 12.72
C ARG A 32 -0.60 -14.91 13.61
N THR A 33 0.22 -14.01 14.12
CA THR A 33 1.44 -14.30 14.89
C THR A 33 1.15 -14.93 16.25
N THR A 34 0.20 -14.37 17.00
CA THR A 34 -0.13 -14.84 18.35
C THR A 34 -0.62 -16.29 18.32
N GLU A 35 -1.51 -16.61 17.38
CA GLU A 35 -2.02 -17.98 17.21
C GLU A 35 -0.90 -18.99 16.88
N LEU A 36 0.09 -18.58 16.08
CA LEU A 36 1.23 -19.43 15.74
C LEU A 36 2.12 -19.72 16.95
N ILE A 37 2.47 -18.69 17.73
CA ILE A 37 3.31 -18.83 18.93
C ILE A 37 2.61 -19.69 19.98
N GLU A 38 1.31 -19.48 20.19
CA GLU A 38 0.49 -20.30 21.09
C GLU A 38 0.41 -21.76 20.63
N ALA A 39 0.29 -22.00 19.32
CA ALA A 39 0.26 -23.36 18.76
C ALA A 39 1.61 -24.09 18.91
N ILE A 40 2.72 -23.36 18.87
CA ILE A 40 4.05 -23.92 19.13
C ILE A 40 4.20 -24.27 20.62
N GLY A 41 3.86 -23.32 21.51
CA GLY A 41 3.91 -23.49 22.96
C GLY A 41 5.30 -23.84 23.49
N GLU A 42 5.34 -24.70 24.51
CA GLU A 42 6.58 -25.11 25.18
C GLU A 42 6.64 -26.64 25.36
N PRO A 43 6.83 -27.40 24.27
CA PRO A 43 6.90 -28.85 24.34
C PRO A 43 8.08 -29.29 25.22
N GLN A 44 7.79 -30.11 26.23
CA GLN A 44 8.78 -30.61 27.19
C GLN A 44 9.59 -29.50 27.92
N GLY A 45 9.05 -28.29 28.06
CA GLY A 45 9.79 -27.19 28.66
C GLY A 45 10.76 -26.50 27.69
N ASP A 46 10.72 -26.81 26.40
CA ASP A 46 11.59 -26.19 25.38
C ASP A 46 10.83 -25.11 24.59
N SER A 47 11.06 -23.86 24.97
CA SER A 47 10.46 -22.68 24.35
C SER A 47 11.33 -22.04 23.26
N ARG A 48 12.42 -22.68 22.82
CA ARG A 48 13.32 -22.11 21.81
C ARG A 48 12.64 -21.87 20.47
N LEU A 49 11.77 -22.77 20.04
CA LEU A 49 11.03 -22.62 18.78
C LEU A 49 9.99 -21.49 18.87
N ALA A 50 9.28 -21.38 19.99
CA ALA A 50 8.32 -20.31 20.22
C ALA A 50 9.00 -18.93 20.21
N ARG A 51 10.14 -18.78 20.91
CA ARG A 51 10.91 -17.54 20.90
C ARG A 51 11.46 -17.20 19.51
N ALA A 52 11.97 -18.19 18.78
CA ALA A 52 12.44 -17.94 17.42
C ALA A 52 11.31 -17.49 16.47
N ALA A 53 10.10 -18.01 16.65
CA ALA A 53 8.92 -17.57 15.90
C ALA A 53 8.49 -16.16 16.31
N GLU A 54 8.53 -15.83 17.60
CA GLU A 54 8.26 -14.49 18.12
C GLU A 54 9.25 -13.45 17.58
N ASP A 55 10.55 -13.73 17.64
CA ASP A 55 11.61 -12.85 17.14
C ASP A 55 11.44 -12.60 15.62
N PHE A 56 11.19 -13.67 14.85
CA PHE A 56 10.95 -13.57 13.42
C PHE A 56 9.72 -12.71 13.11
N GLU A 57 8.61 -12.93 13.80
CA GLU A 57 7.38 -12.19 13.54
C GLU A 57 7.49 -10.72 13.97
N SER A 58 8.22 -10.41 15.04
CA SER A 58 8.50 -9.01 15.42
C SER A 58 9.31 -8.29 14.33
N GLU A 59 10.40 -8.88 13.85
CA GLU A 59 11.18 -8.27 12.76
C GLU A 59 10.39 -8.16 11.45
N TRP A 60 9.52 -9.14 11.21
CA TRP A 60 8.67 -9.15 10.03
C TRP A 60 7.56 -8.11 10.10
N ASP A 61 6.99 -7.88 11.28
CA ASP A 61 5.98 -6.84 11.49
C ASP A 61 6.52 -5.45 11.17
N ASP A 62 7.72 -5.12 11.67
CA ASP A 62 8.39 -3.85 11.35
C ASP A 62 8.62 -3.68 9.84
N LYS A 63 8.99 -4.76 9.15
CA LYS A 63 9.19 -4.76 7.69
C LYS A 63 7.87 -4.62 6.94
N ARG A 64 6.80 -5.28 7.39
CA ARG A 64 5.45 -5.14 6.83
C ARG A 64 4.95 -3.71 6.99
N GLU A 65 5.13 -3.14 8.17
CA GLU A 65 4.72 -1.77 8.48
C GLU A 65 5.46 -0.75 7.61
N THR A 66 6.77 -0.93 7.44
CA THR A 66 7.57 -0.08 6.56
C THR A 66 7.11 -0.18 5.11
N GLN A 67 6.84 -1.40 4.61
CA GLN A 67 6.34 -1.59 3.25
C GLN A 67 4.94 -1.00 3.06
N ARG A 68 4.04 -1.18 4.02
CA ARG A 68 2.69 -0.58 4.01
C ARG A 68 2.78 0.93 3.86
N ARG A 69 3.56 1.61 4.69
CA ARG A 69 3.74 3.08 4.62
C ARG A 69 4.27 3.53 3.26
N ASN A 70 5.22 2.81 2.68
CA ASN A 70 5.74 3.13 1.35
C ASN A 70 4.66 2.99 0.27
N LEU A 71 3.80 1.97 0.36
CA LEU A 71 2.67 1.79 -0.55
C LEU A 71 1.60 2.87 -0.37
N GLU A 72 1.28 3.27 0.85
CA GLU A 72 0.38 4.38 1.15
C GLU A 72 0.91 5.70 0.57
N GLU A 73 2.21 5.96 0.72
CA GLU A 73 2.84 7.16 0.20
C GLU A 73 2.84 7.17 -1.34
N MET A 74 3.07 6.00 -1.97
CA MET A 74 2.96 5.83 -3.42
C MET A 74 1.53 6.07 -3.90
N LYS A 75 0.55 5.47 -3.23
CA LYS A 75 -0.87 5.65 -3.54
C LYS A 75 -1.27 7.11 -3.44
N LYS A 76 -0.86 7.79 -2.38
CA LYS A 76 -1.12 9.23 -2.19
C LYS A 76 -0.57 10.06 -3.35
N ARG A 77 0.69 9.86 -3.73
CA ARG A 77 1.29 10.59 -4.86
C ARG A 77 0.56 10.33 -6.17
N LEU A 78 0.12 9.09 -6.39
CA LEU A 78 -0.64 8.71 -7.57
C LEU A 78 -2.01 9.40 -7.61
N ASP A 79 -2.73 9.40 -6.49
CA ASP A 79 -4.04 10.06 -6.35
C ASP A 79 -3.90 11.57 -6.54
N ASP A 80 -2.94 12.20 -5.85
CA ASP A 80 -2.65 13.64 -5.97
C ASP A 80 -2.34 14.02 -7.43
N ALA A 81 -1.55 13.20 -8.15
CA ALA A 81 -1.23 13.44 -9.55
C ALA A 81 -2.45 13.27 -10.46
N ARG A 82 -3.28 12.24 -10.21
CA ARG A 82 -4.50 11.99 -11.00
C ARG A 82 -5.49 13.14 -10.84
N ASP A 83 -5.71 13.59 -9.61
CA ASP A 83 -6.64 14.67 -9.30
C ASP A 83 -6.17 15.99 -9.92
N GLY A 84 -4.87 16.30 -9.81
CA GLY A 84 -4.29 17.48 -10.45
C GLY A 84 -4.49 17.53 -11.97
N TRP A 85 -4.38 16.39 -12.66
CA TRP A 85 -4.66 16.32 -14.10
C TRP A 85 -6.15 16.45 -14.44
N ARG A 86 -7.04 15.88 -13.61
CA ARG A 86 -8.49 16.03 -13.79
C ARG A 86 -8.93 17.48 -13.61
N ASP A 87 -8.40 18.14 -12.59
CA ASP A 87 -8.72 19.54 -12.32
C ASP A 87 -8.21 20.45 -13.45
N ALA A 88 -6.98 20.22 -13.94
CA ALA A 88 -6.44 20.96 -15.07
C ALA A 88 -7.27 20.78 -16.36
N ASP A 89 -7.77 19.57 -16.63
CA ASP A 89 -8.65 19.28 -17.78
C ASP A 89 -9.98 20.06 -17.67
N LEU A 90 -10.60 20.05 -16.49
CA LEU A 90 -11.84 20.78 -16.22
C LEU A 90 -11.66 22.31 -16.33
N GLU A 91 -10.58 22.85 -15.77
CA GLU A 91 -10.26 24.28 -15.86
C GLU A 91 -10.04 24.71 -17.31
N LEU A 92 -9.33 23.90 -18.10
CA LEU A 92 -9.11 24.18 -19.51
C LEU A 92 -10.42 24.15 -20.30
N ALA A 93 -11.26 23.14 -20.10
CA ALA A 93 -12.57 23.04 -20.74
C ALA A 93 -13.45 24.27 -20.43
N ALA A 94 -13.54 24.66 -19.16
CA ALA A 94 -14.29 25.84 -18.73
C ALA A 94 -13.74 27.14 -19.36
N SER A 95 -12.42 27.27 -19.48
CA SER A 95 -11.79 28.43 -20.12
C SER A 95 -12.10 28.55 -21.61
N LEU A 96 -12.20 27.41 -22.31
CA LEU A 96 -12.55 27.36 -23.73
C LEU A 96 -14.01 27.74 -23.96
N GLU A 97 -14.93 27.20 -23.15
CA GLU A 97 -16.36 27.56 -23.20
C GLU A 97 -16.59 29.05 -22.90
N ALA A 98 -15.84 29.63 -21.96
CA ALA A 98 -15.93 31.06 -21.64
C ALA A 98 -15.33 31.99 -22.71
N SER A 99 -14.57 31.43 -23.65
CA SER A 99 -13.90 32.16 -24.74
C SER A 99 -14.71 32.19 -26.04
N GLU A 100 -15.79 31.41 -26.14
CA GLU A 100 -16.81 31.47 -27.21
C GLU A 100 -17.94 32.46 -26.89
#